data_AF-A0A968RMN5-F1
#
_entry.id   AF-A0A968RMN5-F1
#
_cell.length_a   1.000
_cell.length_b   1.000
_cell.length_c   1.000
_cell.angle_alpha   90.00
_cell.angle_beta   90.00
_cell.angle_gamma   90.00
#
_symmetry.space_group_name_H-M   'P 1'
#
loop_
_entity.id
_entity.type
_entity.pdbx_description
1 polymer ?
#
loop_
_entity_poly.entity_id
_entity_poly.type
_entity_poly.pdbx_seq_one_letter_code
_entity_poly.pdbx_strand_id
1 'polypeptide(L)'
;MKIYLRGANGESIEEPDDLDKEIALLKASVNKKVLNYETRNADTKLKAWKQVISKVIEKVNQRSISLQDLFYLYEVTTSFPDIYYMEEAGEYHHDFTFDKNGILKNWVDYFISDTFRFTERWIVYEHSIINYLEKGNFIDIFRINFQFKEHKTQNFSVEAHLQIHFEETKYSLISYQNPTKIEAKLTKRYGEPFTNEEAYQFATSHVKAIVDAIKEKSTGI
;
A
#
# COMPACT_ATOMS: atom_id res chain seq x y z
N MET A 1 22.53 51.16 26.08
CA MET A 1 23.20 51.15 27.41
C MET A 1 23.12 49.78 28.11
N LYS A 2 23.20 48.65 27.38
CA LYS A 2 23.28 47.29 27.96
C LYS A 2 24.60 46.55 27.70
N ILE A 3 25.38 46.99 26.70
CA ILE A 3 26.64 46.34 26.29
C ILE A 3 27.76 46.60 27.32
N TYR A 4 27.84 47.82 27.86
CA TYR A 4 28.86 48.19 28.86
C TYR A 4 28.77 47.41 30.17
N LEU A 5 27.57 46.95 30.56
CA LEU A 5 27.39 46.11 31.76
C LEU A 5 27.85 44.66 31.54
N ARG A 6 27.75 44.14 30.31
CA ARG A 6 28.17 42.75 29.98
C ARG A 6 29.68 42.60 29.96
N GLY A 7 30.38 43.60 29.40
CA GLY A 7 31.84 43.65 29.44
C GLY A 7 32.42 43.75 30.85
N ALA A 8 31.76 44.48 31.75
CA ALA A 8 32.20 44.60 33.15
C ALA A 8 32.04 43.29 33.96
N ASN A 9 31.14 42.41 33.54
CA ASN A 9 30.86 41.12 34.20
C ASN A 9 31.66 39.95 33.60
N GLY A 10 32.56 40.19 32.63
CA GLY A 10 33.32 39.14 31.95
C GLY A 10 32.47 38.26 31.00
N GLU A 11 31.27 38.71 30.65
CA GLU A 11 30.44 38.05 29.64
C GLU A 11 30.95 38.39 28.23
N SER A 12 30.92 37.41 27.32
CA SER A 12 31.31 37.65 25.93
C SER A 12 30.49 38.80 25.32
N ILE A 13 31.21 39.79 24.79
CA ILE A 13 30.66 40.99 24.14
C ILE A 13 30.38 40.72 22.66
N GLU A 14 30.91 39.61 22.12
CA GLU A 14 30.68 39.21 20.75
C GLU A 14 29.20 38.90 20.53
N GLU A 15 28.60 39.58 19.57
CA GLU A 15 27.32 39.14 19.04
C GLU A 15 27.52 37.74 18.45
N PRO A 16 26.55 36.82 18.64
CA PRO A 16 26.66 35.51 18.00
C PRO A 16 26.97 35.70 16.52
N ASP A 17 27.97 34.97 16.02
CA ASP A 17 28.37 35.00 14.62
C ASP A 17 27.10 34.88 13.76
N ASP A 18 27.07 35.54 12.61
CA ASP A 18 25.89 35.48 11.74
C ASP A 18 25.59 34.02 11.36
N LEU A 19 26.61 33.16 11.33
CA LEU A 19 26.48 31.71 11.22
C LEU A 19 25.72 31.07 12.41
N ASP A 20 25.99 31.47 13.65
CA ASP A 20 25.28 30.97 14.83
C ASP A 20 23.82 31.40 14.85
N LYS A 21 23.52 32.62 14.36
CA LYS A 21 22.14 33.09 14.15
C LYS A 21 21.45 32.28 13.06
N GLU A 22 22.11 32.00 11.94
CA GLU A 22 21.58 31.14 10.88
C GLU A 22 21.34 29.71 11.36
N ILE A 23 22.26 29.13 12.14
CA ILE A 23 22.09 27.81 12.76
C ILE A 23 20.93 27.81 13.76
N ALA A 24 20.78 28.86 14.57
CA ALA A 24 19.68 28.98 15.52
C ALA A 24 18.32 29.14 14.79
N LEU A 25 18.26 29.93 13.72
CA LEU A 25 17.08 30.08 12.88
C LEU A 25 16.75 28.76 12.16
N LEU A 26 17.76 28.04 11.66
CA LEU A 26 17.60 26.72 11.06
C LEU A 26 17.05 25.73 12.08
N LYS A 27 17.68 25.59 13.26
CA LYS A 27 17.20 24.73 14.35
C LYS A 27 15.78 25.11 14.80
N ALA A 28 15.46 26.39 14.90
CA ALA A 28 14.11 26.86 15.25
C ALA A 28 13.09 26.58 14.13
N SER A 29 13.50 26.68 12.86
CA SER A 29 12.66 26.36 11.70
C SER A 29 12.40 24.85 11.57
N VAL A 30 13.40 24.03 11.91
CA VAL A 30 13.31 22.57 11.96
C VAL A 30 12.46 22.15 13.16
N ASN A 31 12.67 22.76 14.34
CA ASN A 31 11.91 22.44 15.55
C ASN A 31 10.46 22.97 15.56
N LYS A 32 10.14 24.01 14.78
CA LYS A 32 8.76 24.51 14.64
C LYS A 32 7.81 23.51 13.96
N LYS A 33 8.35 22.44 13.37
CA LYS A 33 7.57 21.31 12.82
C LYS A 33 8.25 19.99 13.16
N VAL A 34 8.53 19.72 14.44
CA VAL A 34 8.55 18.32 14.88
C VAL A 34 7.11 17.83 14.80
N LEU A 35 6.68 17.51 13.59
CA LEU A 35 5.45 16.78 13.36
C LEU A 35 5.68 15.44 14.04
N ASN A 36 4.97 15.22 15.15
CA ASN A 36 4.92 13.92 15.83
C ASN A 36 4.24 12.94 14.89
N TYR A 37 5.01 12.41 13.95
CA TYR A 37 4.56 11.34 13.09
C TYR A 37 4.48 10.08 13.94
N GLU A 38 3.36 9.37 13.82
CA GLU A 38 3.31 8.03 14.38
C GLU A 38 4.39 7.17 13.69
N THR A 39 5.10 6.36 14.46
CA THR A 39 6.11 5.43 13.95
C THR A 39 5.46 4.11 13.53
N ARG A 40 6.21 3.31 12.76
CA ARG A 40 5.74 2.02 12.27
C ARG A 40 5.59 1.04 13.44
N ASN A 41 4.37 0.65 13.73
CA ASN A 41 4.03 -0.43 14.64
C ASN A 41 2.73 -1.12 14.18
N ALA A 42 2.35 -2.21 14.86
CA ALA A 42 1.17 -2.98 14.50
C ALA A 42 -0.12 -2.14 14.51
N ASP A 43 -0.30 -1.27 15.51
CA ASP A 43 -1.48 -0.41 15.64
C ASP A 43 -1.57 0.63 14.52
N THR A 44 -0.45 1.26 14.16
CA THR A 44 -0.43 2.28 13.09
C THR A 44 -0.67 1.66 11.73
N LYS A 45 -0.12 0.46 11.47
CA LYS A 45 -0.44 -0.34 10.29
C LYS A 45 -1.92 -0.76 10.27
N LEU A 46 -2.47 -1.21 11.39
CA LEU A 46 -3.87 -1.62 11.51
C LEU A 46 -4.85 -0.45 11.28
N LYS A 47 -4.53 0.73 11.84
CA LYS A 47 -5.29 1.96 11.57
C LYS A 47 -5.24 2.32 10.10
N ALA A 48 -4.06 2.35 9.48
CA ALA A 48 -3.90 2.59 8.05
C ALA A 48 -4.69 1.56 7.22
N TRP A 49 -4.68 0.29 7.64
CA TRP A 49 -5.43 -0.78 7.01
C TRP A 49 -6.93 -0.49 6.99
N LYS A 50 -7.53 -0.37 8.18
CA LYS A 50 -8.97 -0.20 8.39
C LYS A 50 -9.51 1.11 7.83
N GLN A 51 -8.73 2.19 7.92
CA GLN A 51 -9.23 3.52 7.54
C GLN A 51 -9.10 3.82 6.06
N VAL A 52 -8.10 3.25 5.41
CA VAL A 52 -7.63 3.69 4.10
C VAL A 52 -7.55 2.54 3.12
N ILE A 53 -6.67 1.59 3.41
CA ILE A 53 -6.26 0.57 2.45
C ILE A 53 -7.46 -0.28 2.04
N SER A 54 -8.26 -0.76 3.00
CA SER A 54 -9.40 -1.62 2.71
C SER A 54 -10.41 -0.93 1.78
N LYS A 55 -10.68 0.36 2.00
CA LYS A 55 -11.58 1.16 1.15
C LYS A 55 -11.05 1.36 -0.26
N VAL A 56 -9.75 1.57 -0.42
CA VAL A 56 -9.14 1.69 -1.76
C VAL A 56 -9.26 0.37 -2.50
N ILE A 57 -8.95 -0.74 -1.84
CA ILE A 57 -9.01 -2.08 -2.45
C ILE A 57 -10.44 -2.44 -2.82
N GLU A 58 -11.40 -2.14 -1.94
CA GLU A 58 -12.82 -2.33 -2.22
C GLU A 58 -13.23 -1.58 -3.49
N LYS A 59 -12.88 -0.29 -3.61
CA LYS A 59 -13.17 0.53 -4.80
C LYS A 59 -12.48 0.02 -6.06
N VAL A 60 -11.22 -0.39 -5.96
CA VAL A 60 -10.48 -1.01 -7.07
C VAL A 60 -11.23 -2.24 -7.55
N ASN A 61 -11.54 -3.15 -6.64
CA ASN A 61 -12.22 -4.38 -6.99
C ASN A 61 -13.62 -4.15 -7.58
N GLN A 62 -14.44 -3.29 -6.96
CA GLN A 62 -15.78 -2.96 -7.48
C GLN A 62 -15.73 -2.51 -8.93
N ARG A 63 -14.69 -1.74 -9.31
CA ARG A 63 -14.48 -1.30 -10.69
C ARG A 63 -13.92 -2.40 -11.57
N SER A 64 -12.94 -3.18 -11.10
CA SER A 64 -12.33 -4.28 -11.84
C SER A 64 -13.32 -5.38 -12.21
N ILE A 65 -14.32 -5.65 -11.35
CA ILE A 65 -15.40 -6.61 -11.64
C ILE A 65 -16.15 -6.27 -12.93
N SER A 66 -16.31 -4.99 -13.27
CA SER A 66 -16.99 -4.60 -14.52
C SER A 66 -16.28 -5.07 -15.80
N LEU A 67 -15.00 -5.48 -15.69
CA LEU A 67 -14.21 -6.00 -16.79
C LEU A 67 -14.27 -7.54 -16.91
N GLN A 68 -14.80 -8.24 -15.90
CA GLN A 68 -14.75 -9.70 -15.83
C GLN A 68 -15.48 -10.36 -17.01
N ASP A 69 -16.56 -9.73 -17.50
CA ASP A 69 -17.40 -10.30 -18.56
C ASP A 69 -16.67 -10.37 -19.92
N LEU A 70 -15.52 -9.70 -20.05
CA LEU A 70 -14.66 -9.76 -21.24
C LEU A 70 -13.76 -11.00 -21.27
N PHE A 71 -13.60 -11.71 -20.15
CA PHE A 71 -12.65 -12.81 -19.97
C PHE A 71 -13.36 -14.10 -19.55
N TYR A 72 -12.77 -15.26 -19.85
CA TYR A 72 -13.27 -16.53 -19.35
C TYR A 72 -12.97 -16.72 -17.86
N LEU A 73 -11.86 -16.15 -17.39
CA LEU A 73 -11.39 -16.31 -16.02
C LEU A 73 -10.91 -14.96 -15.47
N TYR A 74 -11.44 -14.58 -14.30
CA TYR A 74 -10.99 -13.44 -13.51
C TYR A 74 -10.61 -13.93 -12.12
N GLU A 75 -9.36 -13.70 -11.74
CA GLU A 75 -8.82 -14.12 -10.46
C GLU A 75 -8.21 -12.92 -9.75
N VAL A 76 -8.36 -12.90 -8.42
CA VAL A 76 -7.62 -11.97 -7.58
C VAL A 76 -6.90 -12.77 -6.50
N THR A 77 -5.59 -12.61 -6.43
CA THR A 77 -4.74 -13.25 -5.44
C THR A 77 -4.08 -12.20 -4.56
N THR A 78 -3.66 -12.60 -3.36
CA THR A 78 -2.91 -11.72 -2.46
C THR A 78 -1.64 -12.44 -2.03
N SER A 79 -0.57 -11.69 -1.80
CA SER A 79 0.71 -12.25 -1.35
C SER A 79 1.44 -11.30 -0.39
N PHE A 80 2.20 -11.89 0.52
CA PHE A 80 3.05 -11.20 1.48
C PHE A 80 4.48 -11.64 1.20
N PRO A 81 5.30 -10.82 0.52
CA PRO A 81 6.67 -11.20 0.19
C PRO A 81 7.50 -11.45 1.46
N ASP A 82 7.17 -10.79 2.58
CA ASP A 82 8.04 -10.77 3.76
C ASP A 82 7.78 -11.90 4.76
N ILE A 83 6.87 -12.84 4.48
CA ILE A 83 6.71 -14.05 5.30
C ILE A 83 7.69 -15.12 4.80
N TYR A 84 8.98 -14.79 4.81
CA TYR A 84 10.04 -15.78 4.70
C TYR A 84 10.22 -16.42 6.07
N TYR A 85 9.48 -17.50 6.35
CA TYR A 85 9.93 -18.40 7.41
C TYR A 85 11.25 -19.02 6.95
N MET A 86 12.34 -18.64 7.60
CA MET A 86 13.65 -19.24 7.42
C MET A 86 13.63 -20.67 7.97
N GLU A 87 13.28 -21.66 7.14
CA GLU A 87 13.79 -23.02 7.27
C GLU A 87 14.07 -23.58 5.87
N GLU A 88 15.36 -23.65 5.52
CA GLU A 88 16.12 -24.45 4.54
C GLU A 88 15.50 -25.08 3.25
N ALA A 89 14.23 -24.92 2.90
CA ALA A 89 13.66 -25.59 1.72
C ALA A 89 12.47 -24.84 1.10
N GLY A 90 12.74 -24.02 0.08
CA GLY A 90 11.73 -23.59 -0.91
C GLY A 90 11.05 -22.23 -0.66
N GLU A 91 10.74 -21.54 -1.75
CA GLU A 91 9.88 -20.35 -1.77
C GLU A 91 8.44 -20.78 -1.47
N TYR A 92 7.87 -20.36 -0.34
CA TYR A 92 6.45 -20.57 -0.06
C TYR A 92 5.64 -19.37 -0.53
N HIS A 93 4.76 -19.59 -1.50
CA HIS A 93 3.67 -18.68 -1.79
C HIS A 93 2.52 -18.97 -0.81
N HIS A 94 2.10 -17.98 -0.03
CA HIS A 94 0.89 -18.13 0.79
C HIS A 94 -0.34 -17.89 -0.07
N ASP A 95 -0.79 -18.92 -0.77
CA ASP A 95 -2.08 -18.93 -1.43
C ASP A 95 -3.17 -19.30 -0.41
N PHE A 96 -4.01 -18.33 -0.07
CA PHE A 96 -5.17 -18.57 0.79
C PHE A 96 -6.32 -19.10 -0.08
N THR A 97 -6.74 -20.33 0.18
CA THR A 97 -7.95 -20.92 -0.40
C THR A 97 -9.10 -20.86 0.58
N PHE A 98 -10.22 -20.33 0.09
CA PHE A 98 -11.47 -20.24 0.82
C PHE A 98 -12.48 -21.19 0.21
N ASP A 99 -13.24 -21.85 1.07
CA ASP A 99 -14.36 -22.66 0.61
C ASP A 99 -15.53 -21.79 0.15
N LYS A 100 -16.59 -22.45 -0.30
CA LYS A 100 -17.77 -21.77 -0.82
C LYS A 100 -18.58 -20.95 0.20
N ASN A 101 -18.14 -20.89 1.44
CA ASN A 101 -18.75 -20.11 2.51
C ASN A 101 -17.78 -19.05 3.05
N GLY A 102 -16.64 -18.84 2.39
CA GLY A 102 -15.59 -17.95 2.89
C GLY A 102 -14.85 -18.50 4.11
N ILE A 103 -14.94 -19.81 4.41
CA ILE A 103 -14.19 -20.38 5.52
C ILE A 103 -12.79 -20.73 5.02
N LEU A 104 -11.76 -20.22 5.72
CA LEU A 104 -10.36 -20.56 5.47
C LEU A 104 -10.18 -22.07 5.66
N LYS A 105 -9.97 -22.80 4.57
CA LYS A 105 -9.99 -24.27 4.62
C LYS A 105 -8.63 -24.89 4.87
N ASN A 106 -7.53 -24.27 4.45
CA ASN A 106 -6.15 -24.64 4.80
C ASN A 106 -5.14 -23.62 4.26
N TRP A 107 -3.95 -23.62 4.87
CA TRP A 107 -2.70 -23.19 4.25
C TRP A 107 -2.22 -24.32 3.31
N VAL A 108 -1.64 -23.98 2.16
CA VAL A 108 -1.02 -24.85 1.13
C VAL A 108 -1.86 -25.05 -0.13
N ASP A 109 -1.21 -24.66 -1.24
CA ASP A 109 -1.36 -25.00 -2.66
C ASP A 109 -2.56 -25.88 -3.03
N TYR A 110 -3.58 -25.29 -3.68
CA TYR A 110 -4.10 -25.77 -4.97
C TYR A 110 -5.25 -24.88 -5.50
N PHE A 111 -5.28 -24.78 -6.83
CA PHE A 111 -6.31 -24.21 -7.70
C PHE A 111 -7.75 -24.56 -7.24
N ILE A 112 -8.59 -23.55 -7.01
CA ILE A 112 -10.05 -23.71 -7.01
C ILE A 112 -10.59 -22.89 -8.18
N SER A 113 -10.81 -23.59 -9.30
CA SER A 113 -11.62 -23.13 -10.43
C SER A 113 -13.09 -23.22 -10.02
N ASP A 114 -13.55 -22.25 -9.25
CA ASP A 114 -14.97 -21.94 -9.15
C ASP A 114 -15.09 -20.45 -8.91
N THR A 115 -15.97 -19.81 -9.68
CA THR A 115 -16.24 -18.38 -9.73
C THR A 115 -16.82 -17.87 -8.42
N PHE A 116 -15.98 -17.84 -7.38
CA PHE A 116 -16.32 -17.21 -6.11
C PHE A 116 -16.29 -15.70 -6.27
N ARG A 117 -17.38 -15.04 -5.89
CA ARG A 117 -17.47 -13.58 -5.95
C ARG A 117 -16.40 -13.00 -5.02
N PHE A 118 -15.51 -12.17 -5.57
CA PHE A 118 -14.42 -11.54 -4.83
C PHE A 118 -14.86 -10.92 -3.51
N THR A 119 -16.08 -10.37 -3.45
CA THR A 119 -16.64 -9.75 -2.24
C THR A 119 -16.64 -10.69 -1.03
N GLU A 120 -16.93 -11.98 -1.24
CA GLU A 120 -16.97 -12.96 -0.15
C GLU A 120 -15.56 -13.35 0.29
N ARG A 121 -14.62 -13.52 -0.65
CA ARG A 121 -13.21 -13.79 -0.30
C ARG A 121 -12.53 -12.58 0.36
N TRP A 122 -12.87 -11.36 -0.07
CA TRP A 122 -12.27 -10.13 0.44
C TRP A 122 -12.51 -9.92 1.94
N ILE A 123 -13.74 -10.19 2.41
CA ILE A 123 -14.06 -10.12 3.85
C ILE A 123 -13.13 -11.04 4.65
N VAL A 124 -12.87 -12.24 4.12
CA VAL A 124 -12.02 -13.21 4.82
C VAL A 124 -10.56 -12.81 4.76
N TYR A 125 -10.07 -12.33 3.61
CA TYR A 125 -8.71 -11.76 3.48
C TYR A 125 -8.51 -10.59 4.45
N GLU A 126 -9.45 -9.65 4.49
CA GLU A 126 -9.40 -8.51 5.41
C GLU A 126 -9.35 -8.99 6.86
N HIS A 127 -10.17 -9.96 7.22
CA HIS A 127 -10.19 -10.52 8.58
C HIS A 127 -8.86 -11.23 8.93
N SER A 128 -8.29 -12.01 8.01
CA SER A 128 -6.98 -12.66 8.20
C SER A 128 -5.85 -11.65 8.37
N ILE A 129 -5.86 -10.56 7.59
CA ILE A 129 -4.85 -9.50 7.67
C ILE A 129 -4.98 -8.74 8.99
N ILE A 130 -6.20 -8.39 9.38
CA ILE A 130 -6.49 -7.76 10.67
C ILE A 130 -5.98 -8.65 11.81
N ASN A 131 -6.34 -9.93 11.83
CA ASN A 131 -5.90 -10.88 12.85
C ASN A 131 -4.37 -11.05 12.87
N TYR A 132 -3.71 -11.01 11.70
CA TYR A 132 -2.25 -11.10 11.61
C TYR A 132 -1.58 -9.86 12.23
N LEU A 133 -2.09 -8.67 11.92
CA LEU A 133 -1.60 -7.40 12.47
C LEU A 133 -1.89 -7.27 13.98
N GLU A 134 -3.08 -7.69 14.44
CA GLU A 134 -3.46 -7.65 15.86
C GLU A 134 -2.59 -8.55 16.74
N LYS A 135 -1.95 -9.58 16.16
CA LYS A 135 -0.94 -10.42 16.84
C LYS A 135 0.44 -9.77 16.95
N GLY A 136 0.61 -8.53 16.46
CA GLY A 136 1.88 -7.81 16.49
C GLY A 136 2.85 -8.19 15.37
N ASN A 137 2.42 -8.98 14.39
CA ASN A 137 3.26 -9.32 13.24
C ASN A 137 3.42 -8.14 12.29
N PHE A 138 4.51 -8.14 11.53
CA PHE A 138 4.85 -7.06 10.62
C PHE A 138 4.68 -7.49 9.16
N ILE A 139 3.94 -6.70 8.40
CA ILE A 139 3.87 -6.77 6.94
C ILE A 139 4.54 -5.52 6.40
N ASP A 140 5.65 -5.65 5.68
CA ASP A 140 6.29 -4.49 5.06
C ASP A 140 5.74 -4.29 3.65
N ILE A 141 5.49 -5.37 2.92
CA ILE A 141 4.86 -5.35 1.61
C ILE A 141 3.62 -6.25 1.60
N PHE A 142 2.51 -5.72 1.08
CA PHE A 142 1.32 -6.49 0.73
C PHE A 142 1.03 -6.33 -0.75
N ARG A 143 0.82 -7.41 -1.49
CA ARG A 143 0.49 -7.37 -2.92
C ARG A 143 -0.86 -8.00 -3.18
N ILE A 144 -1.58 -7.43 -4.13
CA ILE A 144 -2.83 -7.93 -4.68
C ILE A 144 -2.64 -8.02 -6.18
N ASN A 145 -2.85 -9.19 -6.76
CA ASN A 145 -2.71 -9.42 -8.19
C ASN A 145 -4.10 -9.64 -8.78
N PHE A 146 -4.42 -8.90 -9.82
CA PHE A 146 -5.64 -9.01 -10.61
C PHE A 146 -5.28 -9.67 -11.93
N GLN A 147 -5.81 -10.87 -12.17
CA GLN A 147 -5.51 -11.64 -13.37
C GLN A 147 -6.80 -11.82 -14.19
N PHE A 148 -6.77 -11.31 -15.40
CA PHE A 148 -7.82 -11.43 -16.40
C PHE A 148 -7.32 -12.38 -17.49
N LYS A 149 -7.75 -13.63 -17.46
CA LYS A 149 -7.22 -14.71 -18.27
C LYS A 149 -8.19 -15.06 -19.40
N GLU A 150 -7.62 -15.26 -20.60
CA GLU A 150 -8.32 -15.73 -21.78
C GLU A 150 -9.49 -14.80 -22.19
N HIS A 151 -9.16 -13.72 -22.90
CA HIS A 151 -10.17 -12.81 -23.43
C HIS A 151 -11.12 -13.54 -24.39
N LYS A 152 -12.44 -13.26 -24.32
CA LYS A 152 -13.47 -14.07 -24.99
C LYS A 152 -13.43 -14.01 -26.52
N THR A 153 -12.88 -12.94 -27.10
CA THR A 153 -12.82 -12.77 -28.57
C THR A 153 -11.42 -12.99 -29.15
N GLN A 154 -10.38 -13.01 -28.32
CA GLN A 154 -8.99 -13.07 -28.73
C GLN A 154 -8.16 -13.75 -27.64
N ASN A 155 -7.17 -14.56 -28.00
CA ASN A 155 -6.41 -15.31 -27.00
C ASN A 155 -5.31 -14.45 -26.33
N PHE A 156 -5.68 -13.64 -25.34
CA PHE A 156 -4.73 -12.92 -24.49
C PHE A 156 -5.19 -12.84 -23.03
N SER A 157 -4.24 -12.49 -22.16
CA SER A 157 -4.46 -12.24 -20.74
C SER A 157 -3.89 -10.88 -20.34
N VAL A 158 -4.44 -10.30 -19.28
CA VAL A 158 -3.99 -9.05 -18.67
C VAL A 158 -3.78 -9.27 -17.18
N GLU A 159 -2.70 -8.73 -16.66
CA GLU A 159 -2.39 -8.74 -15.23
C GLU A 159 -2.20 -7.31 -14.73
N ALA A 160 -2.61 -7.05 -13.50
CA ALA A 160 -2.31 -5.82 -12.80
C ALA A 160 -2.05 -6.09 -11.32
N HIS A 161 -1.21 -5.28 -10.70
CA HIS A 161 -0.84 -5.44 -9.31
C HIS A 161 -1.14 -4.17 -8.53
N LEU A 162 -1.63 -4.34 -7.30
CA LEU A 162 -1.65 -3.31 -6.28
C LEU A 162 -0.70 -3.73 -5.17
N GLN A 163 0.28 -2.88 -4.87
CA GLN A 163 1.22 -3.08 -3.79
C GLN A 163 1.00 -2.03 -2.71
N ILE A 164 1.05 -2.46 -1.47
CA ILE A 164 1.09 -1.63 -0.29
C ILE A 164 2.47 -1.78 0.30
N HIS A 165 3.13 -0.66 0.56
CA HIS A 165 4.45 -0.64 1.16
C HIS A 165 4.38 0.17 2.45
N PHE A 166 4.74 -0.45 3.58
CA PHE A 166 4.80 0.18 4.89
C PHE A 166 6.25 0.53 5.23
N GLU A 167 6.54 1.82 5.34
CA GLU A 167 7.83 2.36 5.76
C GLU A 167 7.75 2.86 7.21
N GLU A 168 8.85 3.34 7.77
CA GLU A 168 8.95 3.72 9.18
C GLU A 168 7.97 4.82 9.62
N THR A 169 7.64 5.75 8.73
CA THR A 169 6.79 6.92 9.06
C THR A 169 5.63 7.13 8.08
N LYS A 170 5.49 6.25 7.09
CA LYS A 170 4.55 6.40 5.99
C LYS A 170 4.21 5.06 5.36
N TYR A 171 3.16 5.05 4.55
CA TYR A 171 2.79 3.94 3.70
C TYR A 171 2.50 4.44 2.29
N SER A 172 2.64 3.56 1.31
CA SER A 172 2.36 3.85 -0.09
C SER A 172 1.48 2.77 -0.70
N LEU A 173 0.49 3.19 -1.48
CA LEU A 173 -0.27 2.37 -2.42
C LEU A 173 0.34 2.57 -3.81
N ILE A 174 0.69 1.49 -4.48
CA ILE A 174 1.37 1.50 -5.78
C ILE A 174 0.63 0.57 -6.73
N SER A 175 0.27 1.08 -7.90
CA SER A 175 -0.40 0.32 -8.96
C SER A 175 0.61 0.00 -10.06
N TYR A 176 0.56 -1.23 -10.56
CA TYR A 176 1.39 -1.72 -11.65
C TYR A 176 0.53 -2.41 -12.71
N GLN A 177 0.83 -2.18 -13.99
CA GLN A 177 0.28 -2.97 -15.13
C GLN A 177 1.23 -4.12 -15.53
N ASN A 178 2.48 -4.04 -15.10
CA ASN A 178 3.55 -5.03 -15.24
C ASN A 178 4.54 -4.74 -14.10
N PRO A 179 5.28 -5.72 -13.54
CA PRO A 179 6.24 -5.52 -12.46
C PRO A 179 7.22 -4.34 -12.63
N THR A 180 7.41 -3.84 -13.86
CA THR A 180 8.32 -2.73 -14.17
C THR A 180 7.66 -1.35 -14.31
N LYS A 181 6.34 -1.25 -14.56
CA LYS A 181 5.66 0.02 -14.91
C LYS A 181 4.70 0.45 -13.81
N ILE A 182 5.05 1.55 -13.12
CA ILE A 182 4.20 2.19 -12.11
C ILE A 182 3.15 3.07 -12.82
N GLU A 183 1.88 2.78 -12.57
CA GLU A 183 0.75 3.49 -13.17
C GLU A 183 0.19 4.58 -12.25
N ALA A 184 0.18 4.30 -10.94
CA ALA A 184 -0.25 5.23 -9.93
C ALA A 184 0.49 4.98 -8.63
N LYS A 185 0.79 6.05 -7.90
CA LYS A 185 1.36 5.97 -6.56
C LYS A 185 0.70 7.00 -5.67
N LEU A 186 0.32 6.57 -4.47
CA LEU A 186 -0.23 7.43 -3.45
C LEU A 186 0.45 7.13 -2.12
N THR A 187 1.04 8.15 -1.51
CA THR A 187 1.83 8.03 -0.29
C THR A 187 1.24 8.92 0.80
N LYS A 188 1.11 8.39 2.01
CA LYS A 188 0.66 9.11 3.20
C LYS A 188 1.50 8.75 4.40
N ARG A 189 1.62 9.70 5.33
CA ARG A 189 2.21 9.43 6.64
C ARG A 189 1.21 8.72 7.54
N TYR A 190 1.69 8.00 8.54
CA TYR A 190 0.79 7.46 9.57
C TYR A 190 0.06 8.62 10.29
N GLY A 191 -1.22 8.42 10.56
CA GLY A 191 -2.10 9.44 11.12
C GLY A 191 -2.66 10.45 10.10
N GLU A 192 -2.17 10.49 8.86
CA GLU A 192 -2.78 11.32 7.81
C GLU A 192 -4.01 10.63 7.22
N PRO A 193 -5.19 11.27 7.23
CA PRO A 193 -6.39 10.70 6.64
C PRO A 193 -6.27 10.64 5.12
N PHE A 194 -6.83 9.59 4.54
CA PHE A 194 -7.20 9.59 3.13
C PHE A 194 -8.54 10.26 2.93
N THR A 195 -8.61 11.10 1.92
CA THR A 195 -9.90 11.57 1.42
C THR A 195 -10.54 10.51 0.53
N ASN A 196 -11.88 10.48 0.50
CA ASN A 196 -12.61 9.61 -0.43
C ASN A 196 -12.26 9.89 -1.90
N GLU A 197 -11.91 11.14 -2.22
CA GLU A 197 -11.51 11.59 -3.55
C GLU A 197 -10.15 10.99 -3.94
N GLU A 198 -9.15 11.04 -3.07
CA GLU A 198 -7.85 10.40 -3.31
C GLU A 198 -7.99 8.89 -3.55
N ALA A 199 -8.80 8.21 -2.73
CA ALA A 199 -9.08 6.79 -2.90
C ALA A 199 -9.77 6.49 -4.25
N TYR A 200 -10.73 7.34 -4.64
CA TYR A 200 -11.43 7.23 -5.92
C TYR A 200 -10.51 7.45 -7.12
N GLN A 201 -9.65 8.48 -7.07
CA GLN A 201 -8.71 8.81 -8.13
C GLN A 201 -7.66 7.71 -8.30
N PHE A 202 -7.14 7.17 -7.19
CA PHE A 202 -6.22 6.03 -7.23
C PHE A 202 -6.88 4.81 -7.86
N ALA A 203 -8.08 4.44 -7.40
CA ALA A 203 -8.81 3.29 -7.93
C ALA A 203 -9.14 3.44 -9.43
N THR A 204 -9.57 4.64 -9.84
CA THR A 204 -9.83 4.97 -11.25
C THR A 204 -8.56 4.82 -12.09
N SER A 205 -7.43 5.30 -11.60
CA SER A 205 -6.15 5.22 -12.33
C SER A 205 -5.68 3.77 -12.49
N HIS A 206 -5.81 2.95 -11.44
CA HIS A 206 -5.50 1.52 -11.51
C HIS A 206 -6.36 0.80 -12.55
N VAL A 207 -7.69 1.00 -12.51
CA VAL A 207 -8.59 0.35 -13.47
C VAL A 207 -8.38 0.86 -14.89
N LYS A 208 -8.07 2.15 -15.06
CA LYS A 208 -7.74 2.71 -16.37
C LYS A 208 -6.51 2.01 -16.97
N ALA A 209 -5.48 1.74 -16.17
CA ALA A 209 -4.31 1.01 -16.65
C ALA A 209 -4.66 -0.42 -17.12
N ILE A 210 -5.57 -1.12 -16.43
CA ILE A 210 -6.09 -2.42 -16.88
C ILE A 210 -6.80 -2.27 -18.23
N VAL A 211 -7.68 -1.27 -18.37
CA VAL A 211 -8.41 -1.01 -19.62
C VAL A 211 -7.46 -0.70 -20.77
N ASP A 212 -6.44 0.12 -20.52
CA ASP A 212 -5.45 0.47 -21.54
C ASP A 212 -4.60 -0.75 -21.94
N ALA A 213 -4.28 -1.64 -20.99
CA ALA A 213 -3.66 -2.94 -21.27
C ALA A 213 -4.51 -3.81 -22.21
N ILE A 214 -5.82 -3.89 -21.93
CA ILE A 214 -6.77 -4.64 -22.75
C ILE A 214 -6.82 -4.08 -24.17
N LYS A 215 -6.82 -2.75 -24.32
CA LYS A 215 -6.83 -2.08 -25.64
C LYS A 215 -5.54 -2.35 -26.43
N GLU A 216 -4.39 -2.23 -25.78
CA GLU A 216 -3.09 -2.52 -26.39
C GLU A 216 -3.06 -3.96 -26.95
N LYS A 217 -3.39 -4.94 -26.10
CA LYS A 217 -3.44 -6.36 -26.50
C LYS A 217 -4.49 -6.65 -27.57
N SER A 218 -5.65 -5.98 -27.52
CA SER A 218 -6.74 -6.25 -28.47
C SER A 218 -6.53 -5.66 -29.86
N THR A 219 -5.70 -4.60 -29.97
CA THR A 219 -5.35 -3.96 -31.24
C THR A 219 -4.10 -4.55 -31.88
N GLY A 220 -3.33 -5.36 -31.15
CA GLY A 220 -2.10 -5.98 -31.63
C GLY A 220 -0.97 -4.96 -31.87
N ILE A 221 -1.07 -3.78 -31.27
CA ILE A 221 -0.05 -2.71 -31.28
C ILE A 221 0.83 -2.85 -30.04
#